data_AF-A0A9D1Q544-F1
#
_entry.id   AF-A0A9D1Q544-F1
#
_cell.length_a   1.000
_cell.length_b   1.000
_cell.length_c   1.000
_cell.angle_alpha   90.00
_cell.angle_beta   90.00
_cell.angle_gamma   90.00
#
_symmetry.space_group_name_H-M   'P 1'
#
loop_
_entity.id
_entity.type
_entity.pdbx_description
1 polymer ?
#
loop_
_entity_poly.entity_id
_entity_poly.type
_entity_poly.pdbx_seq_one_letter_code
_entity_poly.pdbx_strand_id
1 'polypeptide(L)' 'DGSKQVKAIRVEIGTKQDGFVEITKGIHAGDEVVISGQHKLGDGSYIEVIESDTLPFEVPKFSITDLVSQ' A
#
# COMPACT_ATOMS: atom_id res chain seq x y z
N ASP A 1 -22.03 -9.49 1.27
CA ASP A 1 -22.14 -8.34 2.19
C ASP A 1 -21.05 -7.29 1.98
N GLY A 2 -20.11 -7.44 1.02
CA GLY A 2 -19.18 -6.37 0.62
C GLY A 2 -18.11 -6.03 1.67
N SER A 3 -18.23 -6.54 2.90
CA SER A 3 -17.30 -6.32 3.99
C SER A 3 -16.03 -7.13 3.79
N LYS A 4 -14.88 -6.45 3.81
CA LYS A 4 -13.56 -7.07 3.89
C LYS A 4 -13.07 -7.08 5.33
N GLN A 5 -12.13 -7.95 5.64
CA GLN A 5 -11.45 -7.98 6.93
C GLN A 5 -9.97 -7.59 6.72
N VAL A 6 -9.44 -6.74 7.59
CA VAL A 6 -8.03 -6.34 7.54
C VAL A 6 -7.16 -7.25 8.39
N LYS A 7 -5.88 -7.33 8.03
CA LYS A 7 -4.84 -7.99 8.82
C LYS A 7 -3.71 -7.01 9.12
N ALA A 8 -3.30 -6.92 10.38
CA ALA A 8 -2.14 -6.14 10.77
C ALA A 8 -0.86 -6.92 10.44
N ILE A 9 -0.15 -6.51 9.40
CA ILE A 9 1.10 -7.13 8.97
C ILE A 9 2.28 -6.21 9.27
N ARG A 10 3.30 -6.76 9.93
CA ARG A 10 4.59 -6.07 10.09
C ARG A 10 5.38 -6.20 8.79
N VAL A 11 5.78 -5.07 8.24
CA VAL A 11 6.59 -4.98 7.01
C VAL A 11 8.00 -4.48 7.32
N GLU A 12 8.96 -4.86 6.49
CA GLU A 12 10.28 -4.22 6.44
C GLU A 12 10.26 -3.15 5.34
N ILE A 13 10.81 -1.98 5.66
CA ILE A 13 10.84 -0.83 4.76
C ILE A 13 12.27 -0.57 4.28
N GLY A 14 12.41 -0.21 3.01
CA GLY A 14 13.65 0.20 2.38
C GLY A 14 13.72 1.71 2.20
N THR A 15 14.02 2.12 0.98
CA THR A 15 14.20 3.52 0.59
C THR A 15 12.90 4.32 0.72
N LYS A 16 13.01 5.59 1.11
CA LYS A 16 11.92 6.57 1.08
C LYS A 16 12.31 7.71 0.17
N GLN A 17 11.54 7.93 -0.89
CA GLN A 17 11.82 8.97 -1.88
C GLN A 17 10.52 9.43 -2.54
N ASP A 18 10.43 10.71 -2.86
CA ASP A 18 9.32 11.31 -3.61
C ASP A 18 7.91 11.02 -3.04
N GLY A 19 7.80 10.88 -1.72
CA GLY A 19 6.53 10.54 -1.05
C GLY A 19 6.18 9.05 -1.08
N PHE A 20 7.04 8.20 -1.64
CA PHE A 20 6.89 6.74 -1.67
C PHE A 20 7.80 6.07 -0.63
N VAL A 21 7.34 4.92 -0.15
CA VAL A 21 8.10 4.04 0.75
C VAL A 21 8.22 2.67 0.10
N GLU A 22 9.45 2.23 -0.10
CA GLU A 22 9.74 0.89 -0.58
C GLU A 22 9.44 -0.14 0.51
N ILE A 23 8.68 -1.18 0.17
CA ILE A 23 8.43 -2.34 1.03
C ILE A 23 9.29 -3.50 0.54
N THR A 24 10.19 -3.98 1.41
CA THR A 24 11.15 -5.04 1.04
C THR A 24 10.70 -6.43 1.49
N LYS A 25 9.88 -6.51 2.56
CA LYS A 25 9.28 -7.77 3.05
C LYS A 25 7.94 -7.54 3.75
N GLY A 26 7.13 -8.60 3.78
CA GLY A 26 5.91 -8.71 4.60
C GLY A 26 4.62 -8.77 3.80
N ILE A 27 4.60 -8.27 2.57
CA ILE A 27 3.46 -8.32 1.63
C ILE A 27 3.96 -8.66 0.23
N HIS A 28 3.05 -9.09 -0.64
CA HIS A 28 3.34 -9.47 -2.02
C HIS A 28 2.56 -8.60 -3.03
N ALA A 29 3.00 -8.59 -4.28
CA ALA A 29 2.27 -7.91 -5.35
C ALA A 29 0.86 -8.50 -5.50
N GLY A 30 -0.13 -7.63 -5.62
CA GLY A 30 -1.56 -7.99 -5.63
C GLY A 30 -2.24 -7.88 -4.26
N ASP A 31 -1.47 -7.72 -3.17
CA ASP A 31 -2.06 -7.39 -1.87
C ASP A 31 -2.63 -5.96 -1.87
N GLU A 32 -3.83 -5.80 -1.33
CA GLU A 32 -4.46 -4.50 -1.12
C GLU A 32 -4.02 -3.92 0.24
N VAL A 33 -3.55 -2.67 0.23
CA VAL A 33 -3.04 -2.00 1.44
C VAL A 33 -3.95 -0.84 1.80
N VAL A 34 -4.31 -0.74 3.08
CA VAL A 34 -5.09 0.39 3.61
C VAL A 34 -4.19 1.62 3.72
N ILE A 35 -4.57 2.71 3.06
CA ILE A 35 -3.80 3.97 3.02
C ILE A 35 -4.37 5.08 3.91
N SER A 36 -5.59 4.92 4.44
CA SER A 36 -6.24 5.92 5.28
C SER A 36 -7.15 5.30 6.35
N GLY A 37 -7.31 6.00 7.48
CA GLY A 37 -8.16 5.54 8.60
C GLY A 37 -7.53 4.49 9.53
N GLN A 38 -6.26 4.12 9.32
CA GLN A 38 -5.56 3.05 10.01
C GLN A 38 -5.50 3.20 11.54
N HIS A 39 -5.55 4.43 12.07
CA HIS A 39 -5.56 4.68 13.52
C HIS A 39 -6.81 4.14 14.24
N LYS A 40 -7.87 3.80 13.49
CA LYS A 40 -9.11 3.21 14.01
C LYS A 40 -9.18 1.69 13.83
N LEU A 41 -8.19 1.09 13.16
CA LEU A 41 -8.20 -0.33 12.83
C LEU A 41 -7.38 -1.15 13.83
N GLY A 42 -7.95 -2.27 14.24
CA GLY A 42 -7.23 -3.40 14.83
C GLY A 42 -7.11 -4.57 13.86
N ASP A 43 -6.30 -5.57 14.21
CA ASP A 43 -6.26 -6.84 13.47
C ASP A 43 -7.66 -7.48 13.44
N GLY A 44 -8.08 -7.97 12.27
CA GLY A 44 -9.40 -8.56 12.08
C GLY A 44 -10.56 -7.56 12.00
N SER A 45 -10.30 -6.24 11.91
CA SER A 45 -11.38 -5.25 11.76
C SER A 45 -12.13 -5.45 10.44
N TYR A 46 -13.45 -5.37 10.50
CA TYR A 46 -14.29 -5.31 9.31
C TYR A 46 -14.28 -3.90 8.72
N ILE A 47 -14.13 -3.82 7.41
CA ILE A 47 -14.12 -2.58 6.64
C ILE A 47 -14.99 -2.70 5.41
N GLU A 48 -15.47 -1.56 4.95
CA GLU A 48 -16.04 -1.37 3.62
C GLU A 48 -15.02 -0.60 2.78
N VAL A 49 -14.75 -1.07 1.57
CA VAL A 49 -13.84 -0.38 0.66
C VAL A 49 -14.59 0.78 0.02
N ILE A 50 -14.05 1.99 0.16
CA ILE A 50 -14.54 3.17 -0.55
C ILE A 50 -13.89 3.26 -1.92
N GLU A 51 -14.68 3.46 -2.98
CA GLU A 51 -14.16 3.56 -4.36
C GLU A 51 -13.37 4.85 -4.63
N SER A 52 -13.40 5.81 -3.70
CA SER A 52 -12.66 7.05 -3.81
C SER A 52 -11.32 6.94 -3.10
N ASP A 53 -10.24 7.10 -3.86
CA ASP A 53 -8.92 7.23 -3.27
C ASP A 53 -8.81 8.49 -2.40
N THR A 54 -8.06 8.38 -1.30
CA THR A 54 -7.79 9.50 -0.39
C THR A 54 -6.76 10.48 -0.95
N LEU A 55 -5.87 9.99 -1.82
CA LEU A 55 -4.85 10.78 -2.50
C LEU A 55 -4.97 10.52 -4.01
N PRO A 56 -4.82 11.53 -4.88
CA PRO A 56 -4.70 11.26 -6.30
C PRO A 56 -3.45 10.39 -6.53
N PHE A 57 -3.66 9.15 -6.97
CA PHE A 57 -2.57 8.27 -7.36
C PHE A 57 -2.04 8.70 -8.73
N GLU A 58 -1.08 9.63 -8.75
CA GLU A 58 -0.25 9.80 -9.93
C GLU A 58 0.73 8.64 -9.98
N VAL A 59 0.53 7.73 -10.95
CA VAL A 59 1.49 6.67 -11.23
C VAL A 59 2.82 7.35 -11.57
N PRO A 60 3.87 7.24 -10.73
CA PRO A 60 5.16 7.78 -11.08
C PRO A 60 5.63 7.06 -12.34
N LYS A 61 6.13 7.79 -13.33
CA LYS A 61 6.83 7.20 -14.48
C LYS A 61 8.18 6.63 -14.01
N PHE A 62 8.15 5.59 -13.18
CA PHE A 62 9.32 4.78 -12.95
C PHE A 62 9.25 3.64 -13.96
N SER A 63 9.83 3.86 -15.14
CA SER A 63 9.98 2.78 -16.11
C SER A 63 11.02 1.83 -15.52
N ILE A 64 10.67 0.57 -15.31
CA ILE A 64 11.61 -0.48 -14.85
C ILE A 64 12.80 -0.58 -15.83
N THR A 65 12.63 -0.11 -17.07
CA THR A 65 13.66 0.05 -18.10
C THR A 65 14.76 1.05 -17.74
N ASP A 66 14.49 2.06 -16.89
CA ASP A 66 15.45 3.12 -16.55
C ASP A 66 16.52 2.64 -15.55
N LEU A 67 16.28 1.51 -14.85
CA LEU A 67 17.21 0.95 -13.85
C LEU A 67 18.29 0.03 -14.45
N VAL A 68 18.20 -0.35 -15.72
CA VAL A 68 19.09 -1.34 -16.36
C VAL A 68 20.11 -0.69 -17.31
N SER A 69 20.30 0.63 -17.23
CA SER A 69 21.14 1.38 -18.18
C SER A 69 22.32 2.14 -17.57
N GLN A 70 22.82 1.74 -16.40
CA GLN A 70 24.12 2.21 -15.87
C GLN A 70 25.18 1.12 -15.91
#